data_AF-A0A954WYZ6-F1
#
_entry.id   AF-A0A954WYZ6-F1
#
_cell.length_a   1.000
_cell.length_b   1.000
_cell.length_c   1.000
_cell.angle_alpha   90.00
_cell.angle_beta   90.00
_cell.angle_gamma   90.00
#
_symmetry.space_group_name_H-M   'P 1'
#
loop_
_entity.id
_entity.type
_entity.pdbx_description
1 polymer ?
#
loop_
_entity_poly.entity_id
_entity_poly.type
_entity_poly.pdbx_seq_one_letter_code
_entity_poly.pdbx_strand_id
1 'polypeptide(L)'
;MLAFAPSNYFARTRACSLLAVSLLSISVVALSSPARLLAEPGPWIDLIAKIDGPARGAGGQWTKAGEQLRTSAAASSRIALPYRPSGEYDFRVRFTRNSGVHSIALMFVAGDGQATFEVDAWGEHLAGIQQIGGRDLRANGTRVANQTLTNGREYTARVEVRRDQVRAYLNDKLLVTHRTNGSDLSMLDLWRLTDAKSLGVGAYEADTTFHSIEVRQVSAAPAVASATPSNSPKPSSPPSPSNSPMPNTRPSASPAPSTAPSASPSTANAKAPAVLLVIANRDFYYREYADPRAELERAGIRVVVASATKGDCFPHPGSGQTGDGRVSADIALADAKAADYDAIVFSGGWGSSMYQFAFNGSYANAAYNGNRAVKVAANQLIGDFVKQDKYVAGICHGTSVLAWSRINGQSLLRGKQATGPMREGPAGNYNGRQSQPPSRWNLEANGARLVAPNSVGERGSAHDDVVVDGKVLTAQDDVSARHLGVVLARLLKSPN
;
A
#
# COMPACT_ATOMS: atom_id res chain seq x y z
N MET A 1 40.90 -7.45 76.01
CA MET A 1 41.19 -6.00 75.98
C MET A 1 40.05 -5.34 75.23
N LEU A 2 39.11 -4.70 75.92
CA LEU A 2 39.19 -3.30 76.38
C LEU A 2 39.42 -2.35 75.20
N ALA A 3 38.74 -1.23 75.00
CA ALA A 3 37.65 -0.53 75.67
C ALA A 3 37.67 0.88 75.05
N PHE A 4 36.50 1.52 75.00
CA PHE A 4 36.28 2.94 75.33
C PHE A 4 37.04 4.08 74.62
N ALA A 5 36.24 5.06 74.21
CA ALA A 5 36.64 6.45 73.99
C ALA A 5 37.27 7.11 75.24
N PRO A 6 37.95 8.25 75.04
CA PRO A 6 37.58 9.48 75.75
C PRO A 6 37.57 10.71 74.80
N SER A 7 36.61 11.63 74.86
CA SER A 7 36.40 12.71 75.84
C SER A 7 37.35 13.91 75.71
N ASN A 8 36.76 15.02 75.22
CA ASN A 8 36.71 16.36 75.84
C ASN A 8 37.74 17.46 75.57
N TYR A 9 37.15 18.62 75.24
CA TYR A 9 37.45 19.99 75.68
C TYR A 9 38.63 20.75 75.05
N PHE A 10 38.29 21.81 74.30
CA PHE A 10 38.77 23.17 74.62
C PHE A 10 37.68 24.20 74.27
N ALA A 11 37.58 25.20 75.15
CA ALA A 11 36.50 26.17 75.26
C ALA A 11 36.93 27.59 74.85
N ARG A 12 35.95 28.51 74.86
CA ARG A 12 35.99 30.00 74.89
C ARG A 12 35.92 30.66 73.50
N THR A 13 35.18 31.75 73.23
CA THR A 13 34.44 32.72 74.06
C THR A 13 33.49 33.56 73.18
N ARG A 14 32.32 33.93 73.76
CA ARG A 14 31.44 35.11 73.57
C ARG A 14 31.66 36.08 72.39
N ALA A 15 30.56 36.40 71.68
CA ALA A 15 30.02 37.78 71.57
C ALA A 15 28.64 37.82 70.88
N CYS A 16 27.67 38.48 71.52
CA CYS A 16 26.43 38.97 70.92
C CYS A 16 26.72 40.00 69.83
N SER A 17 25.96 39.97 68.73
CA SER A 17 25.57 41.17 67.97
C SER A 17 24.34 40.85 67.13
N LEU A 18 23.23 41.51 67.44
CA LEU A 18 22.06 41.58 66.57
C LEU A 18 22.46 42.26 65.25
N LEU A 19 22.18 41.64 64.12
CA LEU A 19 21.97 42.35 62.87
C LEU A 19 20.65 41.90 62.25
N ALA A 20 19.69 42.82 62.24
CA ALA A 20 18.50 42.74 61.42
C ALA A 20 18.92 42.74 59.95
N VAL A 21 18.53 41.69 59.21
CA VAL A 21 18.59 41.68 57.75
C VAL A 21 17.17 41.62 57.23
N SER A 22 16.79 42.73 56.60
CA SER A 22 15.58 42.94 55.83
C SER A 22 15.30 41.78 54.87
N LEU A 23 14.16 41.11 55.06
CA LEU A 23 13.56 40.22 54.08
C LEU A 23 13.12 41.05 52.87
N LEU A 24 13.95 41.09 51.84
CA LEU A 24 13.56 41.55 50.52
C LEU A 24 12.68 40.44 49.92
N SER A 25 11.36 40.62 50.00
CA SER A 25 10.37 39.81 49.30
C SER A 25 10.53 40.02 47.80
N ILE A 26 11.35 39.17 47.16
CA ILE A 26 11.32 39.01 45.71
C ILE A 26 10.05 38.24 45.39
N SER A 27 9.00 38.97 45.03
CA SER A 27 7.83 38.45 44.36
C SER A 27 8.26 37.91 43.00
N VAL A 28 8.72 36.66 42.95
CA VAL A 28 8.72 35.91 41.70
C VAL A 28 7.26 35.68 41.37
N VAL A 29 6.72 36.51 40.47
CA VAL A 29 5.49 36.19 39.76
C VAL A 29 5.81 34.99 38.88
N ALA A 30 5.75 33.80 39.48
CA ALA A 30 5.63 32.58 38.72
C ALA A 30 4.30 32.70 37.97
N LEU A 31 4.38 32.95 36.67
CA LEU A 31 3.29 32.64 35.75
C LEU A 31 3.10 31.12 35.77
N SER A 32 2.49 30.62 36.85
CA SER A 32 1.92 29.29 36.89
C SER A 32 0.76 29.29 35.90
N SER A 33 1.07 28.94 34.64
CA SER A 33 0.05 28.39 33.76
C SER A 33 -0.64 27.29 34.56
N PRO A 34 -1.97 27.30 34.74
CA PRO A 34 -2.62 26.19 35.38
C PRO A 34 -2.33 24.97 34.52
N ALA A 35 -1.52 24.06 35.03
CA ALA A 35 -1.43 22.71 34.51
C ALA A 35 -2.87 22.18 34.54
N ARG A 36 -3.50 22.11 33.37
CA ARG A 36 -4.82 21.51 33.22
C ARG A 36 -4.70 20.11 33.81
N LEU A 37 -5.36 19.88 34.95
CA LEU A 37 -5.58 18.56 35.50
C LEU A 37 -6.26 17.76 34.38
N LEU A 38 -5.52 16.87 33.71
CA LEU A 38 -6.10 15.97 32.72
C LEU A 38 -7.09 15.11 33.49
N ALA A 39 -8.38 15.21 33.17
CA ALA A 39 -9.38 14.32 33.76
C ALA A 39 -8.95 12.87 33.50
N GLU A 40 -8.93 12.05 34.55
CA GLU A 40 -8.71 10.60 34.43
C GLU A 40 -9.76 10.03 33.46
N PRO A 41 -9.34 9.28 32.42
CA PRO A 41 -10.28 8.66 31.49
C PRO A 41 -11.29 7.77 32.24
N GLY A 42 -12.55 7.81 31.81
CA GLY A 42 -13.58 6.91 32.33
C GLY A 42 -13.30 5.43 32.01
N PRO A 43 -14.09 4.50 32.59
CA PRO A 43 -13.94 3.08 32.31
C PRO A 43 -14.26 2.75 30.84
N TRP A 44 -13.67 1.64 30.35
CA TRP A 44 -14.03 1.08 29.05
C TRP A 44 -15.45 0.52 29.08
N ILE A 45 -16.23 0.85 28.06
CA ILE A 45 -17.59 0.40 27.84
C ILE A 45 -17.57 -0.57 26.66
N ASP A 46 -17.96 -1.83 26.88
CA ASP A 46 -18.15 -2.79 25.78
C ASP A 46 -19.43 -2.48 25.00
N LEU A 47 -19.27 -2.22 23.71
CA LEU A 47 -20.34 -1.87 22.78
C LEU A 47 -20.98 -3.11 22.15
N ILE A 48 -20.33 -4.29 22.15
CA ILE A 48 -20.96 -5.53 21.69
C ILE A 48 -22.09 -5.92 22.66
N ALA A 49 -21.85 -5.80 23.97
CA ALA A 49 -22.86 -6.04 25.01
C ALA A 49 -24.13 -5.18 24.84
N LYS A 50 -24.01 -3.99 24.24
CA LYS A 50 -25.13 -3.05 24.03
C LYS A 50 -25.97 -3.31 22.77
N ILE A 51 -25.57 -4.25 21.91
CA ILE A 51 -26.35 -4.62 20.73
C ILE A 51 -27.50 -5.55 21.16
N ASP A 52 -28.71 -5.00 21.16
CA ASP A 52 -29.94 -5.74 21.46
C ASP A 52 -30.44 -6.53 20.23
N GLY A 53 -30.72 -7.82 20.43
CA GLY A 53 -31.25 -8.70 19.38
C GLY A 53 -30.22 -9.14 18.33
N PRO A 54 -30.67 -9.70 17.18
CA PRO A 54 -29.77 -10.16 16.12
C PRO A 54 -29.02 -8.96 15.52
N ALA A 55 -27.69 -9.10 15.35
CA ALA A 55 -26.87 -8.07 14.73
C ALA A 55 -27.34 -7.78 13.29
N ARG A 56 -27.90 -6.59 13.05
CA ARG A 56 -28.32 -6.14 11.72
C ARG A 56 -27.39 -5.03 11.25
N GLY A 57 -26.42 -5.40 10.41
CA GLY A 57 -25.55 -4.44 9.74
C GLY A 57 -26.30 -3.63 8.68
N ALA A 58 -25.75 -2.45 8.34
CA ALA A 58 -26.19 -1.68 7.18
C ALA A 58 -25.71 -2.30 5.84
N GLY A 59 -24.79 -3.28 5.92
CA GLY A 59 -24.35 -4.14 4.83
C GLY A 59 -23.66 -5.38 5.37
N GLY A 60 -23.63 -6.46 4.59
CA GLY A 60 -23.05 -7.74 4.98
C GLY A 60 -23.98 -8.61 5.85
N GLN A 61 -23.60 -9.88 6.02
CA GLN A 61 -24.26 -10.78 6.97
C GLN A 61 -23.52 -10.70 8.31
N TRP A 62 -24.25 -10.42 9.39
CA TRP A 62 -23.70 -10.26 10.72
C TRP A 62 -24.31 -11.27 11.69
N THR A 63 -23.45 -11.85 12.53
CA THR A 63 -23.88 -12.73 13.62
C THR A 63 -23.23 -12.28 14.91
N LYS A 64 -23.99 -12.36 16.01
CA LYS A 64 -23.50 -12.17 17.37
C LYS A 64 -23.48 -13.54 18.05
N ALA A 65 -22.32 -13.98 18.51
CA ALA A 65 -22.14 -15.25 19.21
C ALA A 65 -21.43 -14.98 20.54
N GLY A 66 -22.18 -14.99 21.64
CA GLY A 66 -21.69 -14.57 22.95
C GLY A 66 -21.23 -13.12 22.92
N GLU A 67 -19.96 -12.89 23.29
CA GLU A 67 -19.31 -11.57 23.37
C GLU A 67 -18.65 -11.14 22.05
N GLN A 68 -18.82 -11.89 20.96
CA GLN A 68 -18.19 -11.60 19.67
C GLN A 68 -19.18 -11.24 18.58
N LEU A 69 -18.76 -10.38 17.67
CA LEU A 69 -19.46 -10.11 16.41
C LEU A 69 -18.66 -10.71 15.25
N ARG A 70 -19.34 -11.31 14.30
CA ARG A 70 -18.73 -11.80 13.07
C ARG A 70 -19.49 -11.29 11.86
N THR A 71 -18.73 -11.01 10.80
CA THR A 71 -19.29 -10.81 9.47
C THR A 71 -18.59 -11.66 8.43
N SER A 72 -19.33 -12.13 7.43
CA SER A 72 -18.78 -12.78 6.25
C SER A 72 -18.25 -11.76 5.24
N ALA A 73 -17.38 -12.22 4.34
CA ALA A 73 -16.86 -11.39 3.25
C ALA A 73 -17.98 -10.86 2.35
N ALA A 74 -18.11 -9.55 2.26
CA ALA A 74 -19.00 -8.85 1.32
C ALA A 74 -18.44 -7.46 1.00
N ALA A 75 -18.88 -6.86 -0.11
CA ALA A 75 -18.34 -5.61 -0.63
C ALA A 75 -18.45 -4.38 0.31
N SER A 76 -19.25 -4.41 1.38
CA SER A 76 -19.28 -3.31 2.38
C SER A 76 -19.94 -3.75 3.68
N SER A 77 -19.44 -4.83 4.29
CA SER A 77 -19.96 -5.30 5.58
C SER A 77 -19.73 -4.24 6.66
N ARG A 78 -20.79 -3.67 7.22
CA ARG A 78 -20.67 -2.64 8.28
C ARG A 78 -21.87 -2.65 9.22
N ILE A 79 -21.62 -2.27 10.46
CA ILE A 79 -22.66 -2.16 11.49
C ILE A 79 -22.46 -0.87 12.31
N ALA A 80 -23.56 -0.16 12.54
CA ALA A 80 -23.60 0.97 13.47
C ALA A 80 -23.68 0.42 14.90
N LEU A 81 -22.88 0.98 15.79
CA LEU A 81 -22.88 0.63 17.21
C LEU A 81 -23.86 1.55 17.94
N PRO A 82 -24.58 1.06 18.97
CA PRO A 82 -25.56 1.82 19.73
C PRO A 82 -24.88 2.78 20.72
N TYR A 83 -24.01 3.64 20.20
CA TYR A 83 -23.26 4.61 20.98
C TYR A 83 -22.93 5.85 20.14
N ARG A 84 -23.33 7.01 20.65
CA ARG A 84 -22.96 8.33 20.11
C ARG A 84 -21.95 8.98 21.07
N PRO A 85 -20.67 9.08 20.69
CA PRO A 85 -19.67 9.68 21.55
C PRO A 85 -19.93 11.19 21.67
N SER A 86 -19.59 11.77 22.83
CA SER A 86 -19.57 13.22 23.03
C SER A 86 -18.22 13.64 23.62
N GLY A 87 -17.69 14.77 23.13
CA GLY A 87 -16.40 15.29 23.59
C GLY A 87 -15.21 14.44 23.14
N GLU A 88 -14.26 14.23 24.05
CA GLU A 88 -13.02 13.51 23.78
C GLU A 88 -13.14 12.07 24.28
N TYR A 89 -12.68 11.10 23.49
CA TYR A 89 -12.84 9.68 23.80
C TYR A 89 -11.76 8.82 23.15
N ASP A 90 -11.63 7.59 23.63
CA ASP A 90 -10.84 6.55 22.97
C ASP A 90 -11.78 5.43 22.52
N PHE A 91 -11.57 4.93 21.31
CA PHE A 91 -12.32 3.85 20.67
C PHE A 91 -11.36 2.72 20.30
N ARG A 92 -11.55 1.53 20.87
CA ARG A 92 -10.65 0.38 20.73
C ARG A 92 -11.40 -0.84 20.20
N VAL A 93 -10.81 -1.55 19.26
CA VAL A 93 -11.39 -2.74 18.65
C VAL A 93 -10.34 -3.84 18.59
N ARG A 94 -10.65 -5.01 19.18
CA ARG A 94 -9.89 -6.25 18.98
C ARG A 94 -10.57 -7.09 17.92
N PHE A 95 -9.82 -7.54 16.93
CA PHE A 95 -10.38 -8.28 15.81
C PHE A 95 -9.39 -9.31 15.23
N THR A 96 -9.92 -10.25 14.46
CA THR A 96 -9.17 -11.18 13.62
C THR A 96 -9.82 -11.20 12.25
N ARG A 97 -9.03 -10.90 11.21
CA ARG A 97 -9.44 -11.17 9.83
C ARG A 97 -9.21 -12.65 9.56
N ASN A 98 -10.27 -13.42 9.34
CA ASN A 98 -10.17 -14.87 9.10
C ASN A 98 -9.83 -15.17 7.65
N SER A 99 -10.35 -14.36 6.71
CA SER A 99 -10.03 -14.42 5.28
C SER A 99 -10.21 -13.05 4.60
N GLY A 100 -9.70 -12.90 3.38
CA GLY A 100 -9.69 -11.64 2.64
C GLY A 100 -8.36 -10.89 2.74
N VAL A 101 -8.22 -9.83 1.94
CA VAL A 101 -7.00 -8.99 1.85
C VAL A 101 -7.29 -7.49 1.91
N HIS A 102 -8.54 -7.11 2.17
CA HIS A 102 -8.98 -5.71 2.18
C HIS A 102 -9.36 -5.23 3.60
N SER A 103 -9.89 -4.01 3.66
CA SER A 103 -9.96 -3.16 4.83
C SER A 103 -10.72 -3.76 6.01
N ILE A 104 -10.16 -3.56 7.22
CA ILE A 104 -10.95 -3.49 8.46
C ILE A 104 -11.10 -2.01 8.83
N ALA A 105 -12.34 -1.56 9.05
CA ALA A 105 -12.69 -0.16 9.23
C ALA A 105 -13.26 0.11 10.62
N LEU A 106 -12.79 1.17 11.27
CA LEU A 106 -13.37 1.75 12.48
C LEU A 106 -14.01 3.08 12.10
N MET A 107 -15.34 3.17 12.12
CA MET A 107 -16.07 4.43 11.90
C MET A 107 -16.08 5.23 13.21
N PHE A 108 -15.61 6.49 13.15
CA PHE A 108 -15.54 7.38 14.30
C PHE A 108 -16.09 8.77 13.96
N VAL A 109 -16.43 9.53 15.01
CA VAL A 109 -16.97 10.88 14.95
C VAL A 109 -16.01 11.86 15.61
N ALA A 110 -15.69 12.99 14.97
CA ALA A 110 -14.93 14.07 15.58
C ALA A 110 -15.63 15.40 15.27
N GLY A 111 -15.94 16.18 16.31
CA GLY A 111 -16.78 17.38 16.16
C GLY A 111 -18.09 17.04 15.45
N ASP A 112 -18.37 17.75 14.36
CA ASP A 112 -19.53 17.46 13.52
C ASP A 112 -19.30 16.46 12.39
N GLY A 113 -18.04 16.15 12.08
CA GLY A 113 -17.64 15.23 11.03
C GLY A 113 -17.52 13.78 11.48
N GLN A 114 -17.37 12.89 10.51
CA GLN A 114 -17.16 11.46 10.69
C GLN A 114 -16.20 10.95 9.63
N ALA A 115 -15.45 9.89 9.94
CA ALA A 115 -14.58 9.21 8.99
C ALA A 115 -14.36 7.75 9.40
N THR A 116 -13.68 6.98 8.56
CA THR A 116 -13.13 5.67 8.93
C THR A 116 -11.64 5.77 9.18
N PHE A 117 -11.16 5.13 10.24
CA PHE A 117 -9.79 4.64 10.30
C PHE A 117 -9.77 3.24 9.71
N GLU A 118 -9.05 3.04 8.62
CA GLU A 118 -8.91 1.75 7.96
C GLU A 118 -7.53 1.15 8.16
N VAL A 119 -7.49 -0.18 8.24
CA VAL A 119 -6.27 -0.98 8.33
C VAL A 119 -6.29 -2.03 7.23
N ASP A 120 -5.17 -2.17 6.53
CA ASP A 120 -4.96 -3.09 5.41
C ASP A 120 -5.96 -2.89 4.27
N ALA A 121 -6.12 -1.63 3.89
CA ALA A 121 -7.14 -1.22 2.97
C ALA A 121 -6.86 -1.68 1.54
N TRP A 122 -7.94 -2.13 0.89
CA TRP A 122 -8.06 -2.37 -0.56
C TRP A 122 -7.04 -3.32 -1.20
N GLY A 123 -6.39 -4.21 -0.44
CA GLY A 123 -5.32 -5.06 -0.99
C GLY A 123 -4.06 -4.26 -1.37
N GLU A 124 -4.04 -2.97 -1.07
CA GLU A 124 -2.91 -2.06 -1.22
C GLU A 124 -2.09 -1.97 0.08
N HIS A 125 -2.53 -2.66 1.13
CA HIS A 125 -1.91 -2.64 2.46
C HIS A 125 -1.77 -1.23 3.03
N LEU A 126 -2.78 -0.38 2.82
CA LEU A 126 -2.81 0.97 3.38
C LEU A 126 -3.47 0.99 4.75
N ALA A 127 -3.06 1.91 5.61
CA ALA A 127 -3.78 2.27 6.81
C ALA A 127 -3.88 3.79 6.96
N GLY A 128 -4.93 4.27 7.59
CA GLY A 128 -5.10 5.68 7.94
C GLY A 128 -6.55 6.14 7.90
N ILE A 129 -6.78 7.45 7.90
CA ILE A 129 -8.11 8.05 7.97
C ILE A 129 -8.61 8.34 6.55
N GLN A 130 -9.83 7.91 6.21
CA GLN A 130 -10.45 8.20 4.92
C GLN A 130 -11.00 9.63 4.82
N GLN A 131 -11.15 10.10 3.57
CA GLN A 131 -12.03 11.21 3.19
C GLN A 131 -11.80 12.51 3.98
N ILE A 132 -10.52 12.91 4.04
CA ILE A 132 -10.07 14.18 4.61
C ILE A 132 -10.04 15.24 3.51
N GLY A 133 -10.78 16.33 3.67
CA GLY A 133 -10.86 17.42 2.69
C GLY A 133 -11.32 16.94 1.31
N GLY A 134 -12.20 15.92 1.27
CA GLY A 134 -12.68 15.29 0.04
C GLY A 134 -11.68 14.33 -0.63
N ARG A 135 -10.56 14.00 0.03
CA ARG A 135 -9.54 13.07 -0.48
C ARG A 135 -9.53 11.77 0.31
N ASP A 136 -9.59 10.65 -0.40
CA ASP A 136 -9.52 9.32 0.18
C ASP A 136 -8.13 9.02 0.79
N LEU A 137 -7.99 7.85 1.39
CA LEU A 137 -6.76 7.40 2.03
C LEU A 137 -5.55 7.30 1.08
N ARG A 138 -5.75 7.23 -0.25
CA ARG A 138 -4.65 7.19 -1.22
C ARG A 138 -4.01 8.57 -1.37
N ALA A 139 -4.81 9.62 -1.26
CA ALA A 139 -4.46 10.99 -1.62
C ALA A 139 -4.40 11.97 -0.44
N ASN A 140 -4.63 11.52 0.80
CA ASN A 140 -4.57 12.38 1.98
C ASN A 140 -3.31 12.14 2.86
N GLY A 141 -3.03 13.10 3.73
CA GLY A 141 -1.80 13.16 4.53
C GLY A 141 -1.68 12.12 5.65
N THR A 142 -2.72 11.32 5.90
CA THR A 142 -2.71 10.30 6.96
C THR A 142 -2.31 8.91 6.47
N ARG A 143 -2.04 8.76 5.17
CA ARG A 143 -1.68 7.49 4.54
C ARG A 143 -0.43 6.86 5.16
N VAL A 144 -0.60 5.65 5.69
CA VAL A 144 0.46 4.72 6.08
C VAL A 144 0.47 3.56 5.09
N ALA A 145 1.62 3.28 4.48
CA ALA A 145 1.79 2.17 3.52
C ALA A 145 2.33 0.91 4.21
N ASN A 146 2.22 -0.24 3.53
CA ASN A 146 2.76 -1.53 3.95
C ASN A 146 2.21 -2.01 5.31
N GLN A 147 0.97 -1.65 5.63
CA GLN A 147 0.27 -2.10 6.82
C GLN A 147 -0.59 -3.32 6.49
N THR A 148 0.03 -4.49 6.42
CA THR A 148 -0.64 -5.75 6.12
C THR A 148 -1.15 -6.44 7.39
N LEU A 149 -2.35 -7.01 7.32
CA LEU A 149 -2.88 -7.94 8.30
C LEU A 149 -2.59 -9.39 7.86
N THR A 150 -2.14 -10.22 8.78
CA THR A 150 -2.03 -11.66 8.58
C THR A 150 -3.35 -12.31 8.97
N ASN A 151 -3.95 -13.08 8.07
CA ASN A 151 -5.20 -13.76 8.36
C ASN A 151 -5.03 -14.78 9.51
N GLY A 152 -6.03 -14.87 10.38
CA GLY A 152 -6.00 -15.71 11.58
C GLY A 152 -5.20 -15.12 12.76
N ARG A 153 -4.53 -13.97 12.58
CA ARG A 153 -3.86 -13.26 13.67
C ARG A 153 -4.80 -12.23 14.29
N GLU A 154 -4.76 -12.13 15.62
CA GLU A 154 -5.47 -11.09 16.36
C GLU A 154 -4.72 -9.75 16.33
N TYR A 155 -5.48 -8.66 16.19
CA TYR A 155 -5.01 -7.28 16.19
C TYR A 155 -5.88 -6.41 17.09
N THR A 156 -5.27 -5.34 17.64
CA THR A 156 -5.96 -4.27 18.36
C THR A 156 -5.81 -2.96 17.59
N ALA A 157 -6.90 -2.43 17.02
CA ALA A 157 -6.94 -1.08 16.48
C ALA A 157 -7.50 -0.11 17.50
N ARG A 158 -6.96 1.12 17.56
CA ARG A 158 -7.45 2.16 18.48
C ARG A 158 -7.46 3.52 17.81
N VAL A 159 -8.53 4.28 18.00
CA VAL A 159 -8.67 5.68 17.59
C VAL A 159 -8.85 6.52 18.86
N GLU A 160 -8.05 7.56 19.01
CA GLU A 160 -8.18 8.56 20.06
C GLU A 160 -8.65 9.86 19.44
N VAL A 161 -9.82 10.33 19.85
CA VAL A 161 -10.39 11.60 19.38
C VAL A 161 -10.25 12.64 20.48
N ARG A 162 -9.61 13.76 20.13
CA ARG A 162 -9.43 14.96 20.96
C ARG A 162 -10.02 16.16 20.25
N ARG A 163 -10.16 17.28 20.95
CA ARG A 163 -10.79 18.50 20.43
C ARG A 163 -10.17 19.03 19.12
N ASP A 164 -8.86 18.86 18.95
CA ASP A 164 -8.07 19.42 17.85
C ASP A 164 -7.21 18.36 17.13
N GLN A 165 -7.41 17.07 17.44
CA GLN A 165 -6.59 16.00 16.90
C GLN A 165 -7.28 14.63 16.96
N VAL A 166 -7.01 13.81 15.95
CA VAL A 166 -7.28 12.37 15.96
C VAL A 166 -5.96 11.61 15.86
N ARG A 167 -5.78 10.58 16.69
CA ARG A 167 -4.67 9.63 16.59
C ARG A 167 -5.19 8.22 16.37
N ALA A 168 -4.51 7.43 15.57
CA ALA A 168 -4.88 6.03 15.33
C ALA A 168 -3.68 5.09 15.46
N TYR A 169 -3.95 3.91 16.02
CA TYR A 169 -2.94 2.93 16.42
C TYR A 169 -3.34 1.53 15.95
N LEU A 170 -2.33 0.68 15.74
CA LEU A 170 -2.49 -0.76 15.55
C LEU A 170 -1.48 -1.48 16.45
N ASN A 171 -1.95 -2.37 17.32
CA ASN A 171 -1.14 -3.05 18.35
C ASN A 171 -0.26 -2.07 19.13
N ASP A 172 -0.88 -0.99 19.60
CA ASP A 172 -0.27 0.14 20.33
C ASP A 172 0.81 0.93 19.58
N LYS A 173 1.15 0.55 18.35
CA LYS A 173 1.97 1.36 17.46
C LYS A 173 1.14 2.51 16.89
N LEU A 174 1.55 3.75 17.16
CA LEU A 174 0.97 4.94 16.54
C LEU A 174 1.20 4.90 15.03
N LEU A 175 0.12 4.96 14.26
CA LEU A 175 0.15 4.99 12.80
C LEU A 175 -0.16 6.39 12.26
N VAL A 176 -1.20 7.02 12.81
CA VAL A 176 -1.70 8.31 12.30
C VAL A 176 -1.78 9.33 13.42
N THR A 177 -1.41 10.57 13.09
CA THR A 177 -1.77 11.77 13.83
C THR A 177 -2.32 12.78 12.83
N HIS A 178 -3.57 13.20 13.00
CA HIS A 178 -4.21 14.19 12.15
C HIS A 178 -4.75 15.35 12.98
N ARG A 179 -4.36 16.58 12.67
CA ARG A 179 -4.89 17.79 13.33
C ARG A 179 -6.21 18.16 12.68
N THR A 180 -7.28 18.12 13.46
CA THR A 180 -8.63 18.37 12.95
C THR A 180 -9.58 18.68 14.12
N ASN A 181 -10.59 19.52 13.85
CA ASN A 181 -11.75 19.69 14.72
C ASN A 181 -12.98 18.91 14.22
N GLY A 182 -12.82 18.13 13.14
CA GLY A 182 -13.87 17.37 12.48
C GLY A 182 -14.36 17.93 11.15
N SER A 183 -14.20 19.23 10.87
CA SER A 183 -14.87 19.88 9.71
C SER A 183 -14.34 19.43 8.35
N ASP A 184 -13.14 18.85 8.31
CA ASP A 184 -12.52 18.29 7.11
C ASP A 184 -12.81 16.79 6.93
N LEU A 185 -13.49 16.14 7.88
CA LEU A 185 -13.76 14.71 7.84
C LEU A 185 -15.10 14.41 7.18
N SER A 186 -15.11 13.44 6.27
CA SER A 186 -16.33 12.91 5.66
C SER A 186 -16.28 11.39 5.53
N MET A 187 -17.39 10.77 5.13
CA MET A 187 -17.51 9.31 5.01
C MET A 187 -17.63 8.90 3.54
N LEU A 188 -16.92 7.85 3.12
CA LEU A 188 -17.16 7.21 1.83
C LEU A 188 -18.58 6.62 1.80
N ASP A 189 -19.27 6.69 0.66
CA ASP A 189 -20.64 6.21 0.54
C ASP A 189 -20.80 4.74 0.93
N LEU A 190 -19.82 3.91 0.59
CA LEU A 190 -19.82 2.48 0.93
C LEU A 190 -19.76 2.23 2.45
N TRP A 191 -19.24 3.18 3.24
CA TRP A 191 -19.14 3.08 4.70
C TRP A 191 -20.24 3.83 5.45
N ARG A 192 -21.14 4.50 4.74
CA ARG A 192 -22.20 5.32 5.34
C ARG A 192 -23.07 4.48 6.28
N LEU A 193 -23.11 4.87 7.55
CA LEU A 193 -24.02 4.32 8.55
C LEU A 193 -25.38 5.01 8.47
N THR A 194 -26.42 4.34 8.96
CA THR A 194 -27.77 4.92 9.08
C THR A 194 -27.78 6.12 10.03
N ASP A 195 -26.93 6.09 11.05
CA ASP A 195 -26.72 7.19 11.99
C ASP A 195 -25.29 7.74 11.85
N ALA A 196 -25.17 8.93 11.26
CA ALA A 196 -23.90 9.61 11.03
C ALA A 196 -23.20 10.10 12.32
N LYS A 197 -23.85 10.02 13.48
CA LYS A 197 -23.28 10.38 14.78
C LYS A 197 -22.94 9.16 15.63
N SER A 198 -23.10 7.95 15.11
CA SER A 198 -22.76 6.70 15.78
C SER A 198 -21.32 6.24 15.48
N LEU A 199 -20.72 5.50 16.41
CA LEU A 199 -19.54 4.70 16.10
C LEU A 199 -19.92 3.49 15.25
N GLY A 200 -18.95 2.89 14.57
CA GLY A 200 -19.18 1.67 13.80
C GLY A 200 -17.92 0.87 13.55
N VAL A 201 -18.12 -0.36 13.08
CA VAL A 201 -17.05 -1.18 12.52
C VAL A 201 -17.48 -1.77 11.18
N GLY A 202 -16.50 -2.09 10.34
CA GLY A 202 -16.75 -2.74 9.06
C GLY A 202 -15.57 -3.57 8.56
N ALA A 203 -15.86 -4.41 7.59
CA ALA A 203 -14.91 -5.23 6.87
C ALA A 203 -15.26 -5.21 5.38
N TYR A 204 -14.28 -4.93 4.52
CA TYR A 204 -14.46 -4.93 3.07
C TYR A 204 -13.97 -6.28 2.54
N GLU A 205 -14.84 -7.04 1.88
CA GLU A 205 -14.53 -8.35 1.26
C GLU A 205 -13.70 -9.29 2.14
N ALA A 206 -13.95 -9.25 3.45
CA ALA A 206 -13.19 -10.00 4.43
C ALA A 206 -14.10 -10.64 5.48
N ASP A 207 -13.92 -11.95 5.72
CA ASP A 207 -14.52 -12.62 6.86
C ASP A 207 -13.77 -12.19 8.11
N THR A 208 -14.48 -11.58 9.07
CA THR A 208 -13.84 -10.93 10.21
C THR A 208 -14.62 -11.21 11.48
N THR A 209 -13.88 -11.58 12.53
CA THR A 209 -14.38 -11.68 13.90
C THR A 209 -13.89 -10.46 14.69
N PHE A 210 -14.82 -9.74 15.31
CA PHE A 210 -14.56 -8.67 16.27
C PHE A 210 -14.75 -9.24 17.68
N HIS A 211 -13.64 -9.34 18.41
CA HIS A 211 -13.57 -9.95 19.74
C HIS A 211 -13.98 -8.98 20.85
N SER A 212 -13.67 -7.70 20.68
CA SER A 212 -14.18 -6.64 21.56
C SER A 212 -14.27 -5.33 20.79
N ILE A 213 -15.25 -4.50 21.14
CA ILE A 213 -15.45 -3.16 20.60
C ILE A 213 -15.76 -2.26 21.79
N GLU A 214 -14.82 -1.41 22.17
CA GLU A 214 -14.86 -0.70 23.44
C GLU A 214 -14.66 0.80 23.23
N VAL A 215 -15.35 1.59 24.03
CA VAL A 215 -15.17 3.05 24.07
C VAL A 215 -14.99 3.52 25.50
N ARG A 216 -14.15 4.52 25.73
CA ARG A 216 -14.10 5.25 27.01
C ARG A 216 -14.09 6.74 26.77
N GLN A 217 -14.82 7.46 27.63
CA GLN A 217 -14.86 8.92 27.58
C GLN A 217 -13.65 9.49 28.32
N VAL A 218 -12.98 10.46 27.71
CA VAL A 218 -11.82 11.17 28.28
C VAL A 218 -12.25 12.53 28.83
N SER A 219 -13.15 13.22 28.12
CA SER A 219 -13.84 14.40 28.64
C SER A 219 -15.20 14.57 27.98
N ALA A 220 -16.19 15.09 28.71
CA ALA A 220 -17.48 15.46 28.13
C ALA A 220 -17.35 16.72 27.27
N ALA A 221 -18.14 16.82 26.19
CA ALA A 221 -18.25 18.07 25.44
C ALA A 221 -18.77 19.19 26.35
N PRO A 222 -18.29 20.45 26.22
CA PRO A 222 -18.95 21.58 26.86
C PRO A 222 -20.39 21.65 26.37
N ALA A 223 -21.35 21.70 27.29
CA ALA A 223 -22.74 21.97 26.94
C ALA A 223 -22.81 23.36 26.28
N VAL A 224 -23.09 23.41 24.98
CA VAL A 224 -23.27 24.68 24.28
C VAL A 224 -24.66 25.20 24.63
N ALA A 225 -24.70 26.22 25.50
CA ALA A 225 -25.86 27.06 25.67
C ALA A 225 -26.17 27.78 24.35
N SER A 226 -27.42 27.66 23.91
CA SER A 226 -27.97 28.26 22.69
C SER A 226 -27.73 29.78 22.66
N ALA A 227 -27.07 30.28 21.62
CA ALA A 227 -27.08 31.70 21.27
C ALA A 227 -27.40 31.85 19.77
N THR A 228 -28.40 32.68 19.52
CA THR A 228 -29.09 33.00 18.26
C THR A 228 -28.21 33.71 17.22
N PRO A 229 -28.57 33.69 15.93
CA PRO A 229 -27.75 34.22 14.84
C PRO A 229 -27.86 35.76 14.73
N SER A 230 -26.74 36.43 14.46
CA SER A 230 -26.68 37.87 14.13
C SER A 230 -25.89 38.09 12.84
N ASN A 231 -26.40 39.03 12.03
CA ASN A 231 -26.12 39.30 10.62
C ASN A 231 -24.67 39.69 10.27
N SER A 232 -24.29 39.33 9.03
CA SER A 232 -23.08 39.74 8.30
C SER A 232 -22.93 41.26 8.12
N PRO A 233 -21.71 41.71 7.77
CA PRO A 233 -21.56 42.43 6.49
C PRO A 233 -20.40 41.92 5.61
N LYS A 234 -20.64 41.95 4.29
CA LYS A 234 -19.73 41.65 3.18
C LYS A 234 -18.64 42.72 3.00
N PRO A 235 -17.42 42.37 2.54
CA PRO A 235 -16.58 43.31 1.81
C PRO A 235 -16.26 42.87 0.37
N SER A 236 -16.11 43.88 -0.47
CA SER A 236 -15.89 43.95 -1.92
C SER A 236 -14.43 43.72 -2.36
N SER A 237 -14.26 43.28 -3.61
CA SER A 237 -13.00 43.24 -4.37
C SER A 237 -12.46 44.63 -4.74
N PRO A 238 -11.15 44.77 -5.05
CA PRO A 238 -10.73 45.27 -6.39
C PRO A 238 -9.31 44.74 -6.83
N PRO A 239 -8.62 45.28 -7.87
CA PRO A 239 -8.73 44.95 -9.31
C PRO A 239 -7.40 44.46 -9.97
N SER A 240 -7.43 44.06 -11.25
CA SER A 240 -6.25 43.83 -12.12
C SER A 240 -5.83 45.09 -12.89
N PRO A 241 -4.53 45.24 -13.26
CA PRO A 241 -4.12 45.49 -14.67
C PRO A 241 -2.82 44.72 -15.05
N SER A 242 -2.70 44.02 -16.20
CA SER A 242 -2.43 44.42 -17.61
C SER A 242 -0.92 44.53 -18.03
N ASN A 243 -0.55 43.64 -18.97
CA ASN A 243 0.46 43.55 -20.05
C ASN A 243 1.80 44.36 -20.12
N SER A 244 2.90 43.56 -20.22
CA SER A 244 4.03 43.56 -21.21
C SER A 244 5.11 44.67 -21.22
N PRO A 245 6.32 44.49 -21.84
CA PRO A 245 7.01 43.29 -22.38
C PRO A 245 8.51 43.11 -21.91
N MET A 246 9.12 41.97 -22.27
CA MET A 246 10.57 41.64 -22.13
C MET A 246 11.52 42.60 -22.87
N PRO A 247 12.83 42.53 -22.53
CA PRO A 247 13.82 42.32 -23.60
C PRO A 247 14.86 41.22 -23.31
N ASN A 248 15.16 40.45 -24.36
CA ASN A 248 16.32 39.59 -24.54
C ASN A 248 17.64 40.35 -24.36
N THR A 249 18.67 39.71 -23.81
CA THR A 249 20.02 39.71 -24.42
C THR A 249 20.89 38.57 -23.86
N ARG A 250 21.50 37.83 -24.79
CA ARG A 250 22.73 37.03 -24.64
C ARG A 250 23.77 37.68 -25.55
N PRO A 251 25.07 37.76 -25.20
CA PRO A 251 26.11 36.81 -25.66
C PRO A 251 27.19 36.60 -24.57
N SER A 252 28.27 35.81 -24.61
CA SER A 252 28.83 34.66 -25.35
C SER A 252 30.23 34.43 -24.75
N ALA A 253 30.72 33.17 -24.70
CA ALA A 253 32.13 32.70 -24.67
C ALA A 253 33.06 33.11 -23.47
N SER A 254 34.04 32.35 -22.96
CA SER A 254 34.61 30.97 -23.09
C SER A 254 35.73 30.86 -21.99
N PRO A 255 36.72 29.96 -22.01
CA PRO A 255 36.78 28.63 -21.36
C PRO A 255 37.85 28.50 -20.24
N ALA A 256 37.83 27.39 -19.48
CA ALA A 256 39.04 26.81 -18.88
C ALA A 256 38.87 25.29 -18.57
N PRO A 257 39.95 24.47 -18.66
CA PRO A 257 39.90 23.02 -18.70
C PRO A 257 40.19 22.36 -17.34
N SER A 258 39.71 21.14 -17.10
CA SER A 258 40.38 20.24 -16.15
C SER A 258 39.98 18.77 -16.35
N THR A 259 40.98 18.01 -16.82
CA THR A 259 41.39 16.67 -16.36
C THR A 259 40.37 15.51 -16.38
N ALA A 260 40.61 14.61 -17.33
CA ALA A 260 40.19 13.21 -17.31
C ALA A 260 40.67 12.46 -16.05
N PRO A 261 40.03 11.33 -15.73
CA PRO A 261 40.81 10.15 -15.38
C PRO A 261 40.44 8.92 -16.23
N SER A 262 41.51 8.28 -16.69
CA SER A 262 41.71 6.83 -16.80
C SER A 262 40.67 5.99 -17.55
N ALA A 263 41.06 5.57 -18.74
CA ALA A 263 40.57 4.35 -19.36
C ALA A 263 40.71 3.16 -18.39
N SER A 264 39.59 2.47 -18.17
CA SER A 264 39.57 1.09 -17.68
C SER A 264 39.70 0.12 -18.86
N PRO A 265 40.27 -1.08 -18.65
CA PRO A 265 40.79 -1.93 -19.71
C PRO A 265 39.68 -2.48 -20.60
N SER A 266 40.01 -2.62 -21.88
CA SER A 266 39.20 -3.29 -22.90
C SER A 266 38.77 -4.69 -22.42
N THR A 267 37.47 -4.87 -22.16
CA THR A 267 36.89 -6.19 -22.03
C THR A 267 36.90 -6.86 -23.39
N ALA A 268 37.68 -7.94 -23.48
CA ALA A 268 37.62 -8.93 -24.54
C ALA A 268 36.17 -9.27 -24.89
N ASN A 269 35.86 -9.21 -26.18
CA ASN A 269 34.73 -9.79 -26.94
C ASN A 269 33.66 -10.57 -26.15
N ALA A 270 32.99 -9.94 -25.19
CA ALA A 270 31.86 -10.53 -24.49
C ALA A 270 30.66 -10.52 -25.44
N LYS A 271 30.04 -11.69 -25.65
CA LYS A 271 28.82 -11.83 -26.45
C LYS A 271 27.78 -10.83 -25.94
N ALA A 272 27.21 -10.02 -26.83
CA ALA A 272 26.18 -9.05 -26.46
C ALA A 272 25.00 -9.76 -25.75
N PRO A 273 24.45 -9.19 -24.66
CA PRO A 273 23.34 -9.81 -23.95
C PRO A 273 22.13 -10.04 -24.85
N ALA A 274 21.35 -11.07 -24.54
CA ALA A 274 20.14 -11.41 -25.28
C ALA A 274 18.94 -11.69 -24.36
N VAL A 275 17.75 -11.27 -24.78
CA VAL A 275 16.50 -11.46 -24.05
C VAL A 275 15.51 -12.24 -24.91
N LEU A 276 14.89 -13.25 -24.30
CA LEU A 276 13.73 -13.94 -24.86
C LEU A 276 12.46 -13.25 -24.38
N LEU A 277 11.77 -12.54 -25.27
CA LEU A 277 10.50 -11.88 -24.99
C LEU A 277 9.35 -12.77 -25.44
N VAL A 278 8.57 -13.28 -24.49
CA VAL A 278 7.47 -14.22 -24.73
C VAL A 278 6.14 -13.47 -24.83
N ILE A 279 5.44 -13.66 -25.94
CA ILE A 279 4.08 -13.14 -26.18
C ILE A 279 3.13 -14.29 -26.48
N ALA A 280 1.85 -14.14 -26.14
CA ALA A 280 0.82 -15.10 -26.54
C ALA A 280 0.49 -14.95 -28.03
N ASN A 281 0.19 -16.07 -28.71
CA ASN A 281 -0.24 -16.03 -30.12
C ASN A 281 -1.54 -15.23 -30.34
N ARG A 282 -2.37 -15.09 -29.30
CA ARG A 282 -3.59 -14.29 -29.29
C ARG A 282 -3.66 -13.50 -27.99
N ASP A 283 -4.16 -12.28 -28.07
CA ASP A 283 -4.53 -11.44 -26.93
C ASP A 283 -3.36 -11.15 -25.96
N PHE A 284 -2.15 -10.97 -26.51
CA PHE A 284 -1.06 -10.31 -25.79
C PHE A 284 -1.31 -8.78 -25.74
N TYR A 285 -0.70 -8.07 -24.81
CA TYR A 285 -0.83 -6.59 -24.76
C TYR A 285 0.31 -5.93 -25.54
N TYR A 286 0.00 -5.16 -26.60
CA TYR A 286 1.01 -4.69 -27.55
C TYR A 286 2.10 -3.82 -26.92
N ARG A 287 1.72 -2.83 -26.10
CA ARG A 287 2.67 -1.94 -25.41
C ARG A 287 3.61 -2.69 -24.46
N GLU A 288 3.13 -3.76 -23.82
CA GLU A 288 3.91 -4.60 -22.91
C GLU A 288 4.93 -5.48 -23.65
N TYR A 289 4.76 -5.65 -24.97
CA TYR A 289 5.76 -6.21 -25.87
C TYR A 289 6.69 -5.11 -26.43
N ALA A 290 6.11 -4.05 -26.98
CA ALA A 290 6.84 -3.07 -27.79
C ALA A 290 7.78 -2.21 -26.95
N ASP A 291 7.32 -1.72 -25.79
CA ASP A 291 8.10 -0.78 -24.99
C ASP A 291 9.33 -1.42 -24.34
N PRO A 292 9.25 -2.60 -23.68
CA PRO A 292 10.44 -3.24 -23.15
C PRO A 292 11.42 -3.62 -24.26
N ARG A 293 10.92 -4.12 -25.39
CA ARG A 293 11.74 -4.46 -26.56
C ARG A 293 12.53 -3.25 -27.06
N ALA A 294 11.86 -2.12 -27.28
CA ALA A 294 12.49 -0.90 -27.77
C ALA A 294 13.61 -0.42 -26.83
N GLU A 295 13.40 -0.48 -25.51
CA GLU A 295 14.41 -0.07 -24.53
C GLU A 295 15.60 -1.03 -24.46
N LEU A 296 15.37 -2.33 -24.59
CA LEU A 296 16.43 -3.34 -24.68
C LEU A 296 17.25 -3.19 -25.97
N GLU A 297 16.60 -3.05 -27.11
CA GLU A 297 17.26 -2.87 -28.42
C GLU A 297 18.01 -1.53 -28.49
N ARG A 298 17.46 -0.45 -27.91
CA ARG A 298 18.16 0.84 -27.76
C ARG A 298 19.42 0.72 -26.90
N ALA A 299 19.42 -0.23 -25.96
CA ALA A 299 20.60 -0.59 -25.19
C ALA A 299 21.55 -1.56 -25.96
N GLY A 300 21.28 -1.95 -27.20
CA GLY A 300 22.11 -2.89 -27.94
C GLY A 300 21.98 -4.34 -27.44
N ILE A 301 20.91 -4.65 -26.71
CA ILE A 301 20.59 -6.00 -26.26
C ILE A 301 19.72 -6.66 -27.33
N ARG A 302 20.09 -7.87 -27.74
CA ARG A 302 19.33 -8.61 -28.76
C ARG A 302 18.03 -9.13 -28.17
N VAL A 303 16.90 -8.87 -28.81
CA VAL A 303 15.59 -9.43 -28.41
C VAL A 303 15.17 -10.49 -29.42
N VAL A 304 14.76 -11.66 -28.92
CA VAL A 304 14.11 -12.72 -29.71
C VAL A 304 12.70 -12.90 -29.19
N VAL A 305 11.73 -12.92 -30.09
CA VAL A 305 10.32 -13.06 -29.74
C VAL A 305 9.92 -14.53 -29.79
N ALA A 306 9.42 -15.05 -28.68
CA ALA A 306 8.83 -16.39 -28.61
C ALA A 306 7.32 -16.33 -28.38
N SER A 307 6.63 -17.37 -28.82
CA SER A 307 5.22 -17.60 -28.48
C SER A 307 4.96 -19.11 -28.41
N ALA A 308 3.71 -19.54 -28.15
CA ALA A 308 3.43 -20.97 -28.03
C ALA A 308 3.77 -21.73 -29.32
N THR A 309 3.52 -21.11 -30.47
CA THR A 309 3.94 -21.57 -31.80
C THR A 309 4.57 -20.44 -32.60
N LYS A 310 5.66 -20.72 -33.32
CA LYS A 310 6.27 -19.75 -34.25
C LYS A 310 5.24 -19.20 -35.25
N GLY A 311 5.38 -17.92 -35.62
CA GLY A 311 4.50 -17.25 -36.59
C GLY A 311 3.69 -16.11 -35.99
N ASP A 312 2.58 -15.78 -36.65
CA ASP A 312 1.81 -14.57 -36.33
C ASP A 312 1.17 -14.62 -34.94
N CYS A 313 1.36 -13.53 -34.20
CA CYS A 313 0.75 -13.24 -32.92
C CYS A 313 -0.09 -11.97 -33.04
N PHE A 314 -1.27 -11.95 -32.43
CA PHE A 314 -2.20 -10.83 -32.51
C PHE A 314 -2.51 -10.26 -31.12
N PRO A 315 -2.39 -8.94 -30.92
CA PRO A 315 -2.62 -8.33 -29.61
C PRO A 315 -4.10 -8.10 -29.32
N HIS A 316 -4.40 -7.78 -28.07
CA HIS A 316 -5.70 -7.20 -27.70
C HIS A 316 -5.96 -5.90 -28.49
N PRO A 317 -7.19 -5.66 -28.96
CA PRO A 317 -7.57 -4.37 -29.53
C PRO A 317 -7.32 -3.23 -28.52
N GLY A 318 -6.77 -2.11 -28.99
CA GLY A 318 -6.53 -0.94 -28.15
C GLY A 318 -5.42 -1.09 -27.09
N SER A 319 -4.50 -2.05 -27.28
CA SER A 319 -3.36 -2.28 -26.37
C SER A 319 -2.10 -1.48 -26.73
N GLY A 320 -2.25 -0.43 -27.54
CA GLY A 320 -1.17 0.48 -27.94
C GLY A 320 -0.57 0.21 -29.33
N GLN A 321 -1.17 -0.70 -30.11
CA GLN A 321 -0.76 -0.98 -31.48
C GLN A 321 -1.25 0.08 -32.48
N THR A 322 -0.50 0.23 -33.57
CA THR A 322 -1.01 0.79 -34.83
C THR A 322 -1.48 -0.34 -35.76
N GLY A 323 -2.57 -0.14 -36.51
CA GLY A 323 -3.09 -1.17 -37.42
C GLY A 323 -3.57 -2.43 -36.67
N ASP A 324 -3.36 -3.60 -37.25
CA ASP A 324 -3.72 -4.89 -36.62
C ASP A 324 -2.75 -5.31 -35.50
N GLY A 325 -1.62 -4.61 -35.36
CA GLY A 325 -0.62 -4.84 -34.31
C GLY A 325 0.08 -6.20 -34.37
N ARG A 326 0.03 -6.87 -35.51
CA ARG A 326 0.62 -8.21 -35.68
C ARG A 326 2.11 -8.22 -35.37
N VAL A 327 2.54 -9.26 -34.66
CA VAL A 327 3.96 -9.52 -34.37
C VAL A 327 4.26 -10.96 -34.77
N SER A 328 5.27 -11.18 -35.59
CA SER A 328 5.73 -12.53 -35.92
C SER A 328 6.72 -13.02 -34.86
N ALA A 329 6.39 -14.12 -34.19
CA ALA A 329 7.31 -14.78 -33.27
C ALA A 329 8.43 -15.49 -34.05
N ASP A 330 9.66 -15.30 -33.61
CA ASP A 330 10.88 -15.83 -34.24
C ASP A 330 11.03 -17.34 -33.99
N ILE A 331 10.56 -17.80 -32.83
CA ILE A 331 10.74 -19.16 -32.32
C ILE A 331 9.51 -19.64 -31.54
N ALA A 332 9.23 -20.95 -31.58
CA ALA A 332 8.27 -21.54 -30.66
C ALA A 332 8.90 -21.68 -29.27
N LEU A 333 8.12 -21.47 -28.22
CA LEU A 333 8.60 -21.49 -26.83
C LEU A 333 9.29 -22.82 -26.48
N ALA A 334 8.78 -23.94 -27.03
CA ALA A 334 9.33 -25.27 -26.82
C ALA A 334 10.70 -25.48 -27.48
N ASP A 335 11.07 -24.67 -28.47
CA ASP A 335 12.36 -24.77 -29.17
C ASP A 335 13.42 -23.82 -28.56
N ALA A 336 13.01 -22.90 -27.69
CA ALA A 336 13.90 -21.96 -27.05
C ALA A 336 14.75 -22.65 -25.97
N LYS A 337 16.04 -22.31 -25.92
CA LYS A 337 16.98 -22.83 -24.92
C LYS A 337 17.46 -21.68 -24.04
N ALA A 338 17.31 -21.82 -22.73
CA ALA A 338 17.75 -20.77 -21.80
C ALA A 338 19.23 -20.39 -21.97
N ALA A 339 20.08 -21.31 -22.43
CA ALA A 339 21.51 -21.06 -22.70
C ALA A 339 21.77 -19.94 -23.72
N ASP A 340 20.82 -19.65 -24.62
CA ASP A 340 20.99 -18.68 -25.71
C ASP A 340 20.68 -17.23 -25.31
N TYR A 341 20.17 -17.04 -24.08
CA TYR A 341 19.66 -15.77 -23.55
C TYR A 341 20.18 -15.53 -22.13
N ASP A 342 20.12 -14.28 -21.69
CA ASP A 342 20.49 -13.82 -20.35
C ASP A 342 19.26 -13.44 -19.52
N ALA A 343 18.12 -13.22 -20.17
CA ALA A 343 16.83 -13.05 -19.51
C ALA A 343 15.65 -13.60 -20.33
N ILE A 344 14.56 -13.93 -19.64
CA ILE A 344 13.25 -14.20 -20.21
C ILE A 344 12.23 -13.21 -19.65
N VAL A 345 11.36 -12.68 -20.52
CA VAL A 345 10.32 -11.72 -20.15
C VAL A 345 8.98 -12.23 -20.69
N PHE A 346 7.99 -12.42 -19.81
CA PHE A 346 6.63 -12.73 -20.23
C PHE A 346 5.80 -11.45 -20.31
N SER A 347 5.44 -11.06 -21.53
CA SER A 347 4.45 -10.00 -21.77
C SER A 347 3.09 -10.42 -21.21
N GLY A 348 2.32 -9.45 -20.73
CA GLY A 348 0.94 -9.68 -20.33
C GLY A 348 -0.03 -9.61 -21.51
N GLY A 349 -1.22 -9.08 -21.23
CA GLY A 349 -2.43 -9.45 -21.96
C GLY A 349 -2.95 -10.81 -21.50
N TRP A 350 -4.27 -10.99 -21.60
CA TRP A 350 -4.93 -12.17 -21.03
C TRP A 350 -4.51 -13.48 -21.70
N GLY A 351 -4.03 -13.42 -22.95
CA GLY A 351 -3.48 -14.57 -23.66
C GLY A 351 -2.33 -15.27 -22.95
N SER A 352 -1.54 -14.53 -22.14
CA SER A 352 -0.39 -15.09 -21.40
C SER A 352 -0.78 -16.20 -20.42
N SER A 353 -2.06 -16.27 -20.04
CA SER A 353 -2.69 -17.38 -19.31
C SER A 353 -2.34 -18.77 -19.85
N MET A 354 -2.12 -18.91 -21.16
CA MET A 354 -1.83 -20.20 -21.79
C MET A 354 -0.54 -20.85 -21.29
N TYR A 355 0.35 -20.07 -20.65
CA TYR A 355 1.63 -20.52 -20.11
C TYR A 355 1.58 -20.90 -18.63
N GLN A 356 0.44 -20.70 -17.94
CA GLN A 356 0.34 -20.97 -16.51
C GLN A 356 0.32 -22.48 -16.22
N PHE A 357 1.45 -22.99 -15.70
CA PHE A 357 1.68 -24.42 -15.56
C PHE A 357 0.79 -25.11 -14.53
N ALA A 358 0.75 -24.58 -13.31
CA ALA A 358 0.04 -25.19 -12.19
C ALA A 358 -1.29 -24.53 -11.85
N PHE A 359 -1.82 -23.68 -12.74
CA PHE A 359 -3.14 -23.08 -12.54
C PHE A 359 -4.21 -24.18 -12.57
N ASN A 360 -4.92 -24.34 -11.45
CA ASN A 360 -5.98 -25.31 -11.27
C ASN A 360 -7.35 -24.64 -11.51
N GLY A 361 -7.59 -24.30 -12.76
CA GLY A 361 -8.78 -23.59 -13.21
C GLY A 361 -8.89 -23.63 -14.73
N SER A 362 -9.84 -22.85 -15.25
CA SER A 362 -10.00 -22.67 -16.69
C SER A 362 -10.43 -21.25 -17.01
N TYR A 363 -10.15 -20.81 -18.23
CA TYR A 363 -10.57 -19.51 -18.73
C TYR A 363 -11.73 -19.64 -19.69
N ALA A 364 -12.65 -18.67 -19.66
CA ALA A 364 -13.81 -18.65 -20.53
C ALA A 364 -13.40 -18.60 -22.02
N ASN A 365 -12.32 -17.87 -22.34
CA ASN A 365 -11.71 -17.92 -23.66
C ASN A 365 -10.83 -19.18 -23.79
N ALA A 366 -11.22 -20.09 -24.69
CA ALA A 366 -10.51 -21.35 -24.92
C ALA A 366 -9.03 -21.16 -25.25
N ALA A 367 -8.66 -20.10 -25.98
CA ALA A 367 -7.27 -19.82 -26.36
C ALA A 367 -6.35 -19.59 -25.14
N TYR A 368 -6.90 -19.12 -24.02
CA TYR A 368 -6.14 -18.79 -22.82
C TYR A 368 -5.80 -20.01 -21.97
N ASN A 369 -6.43 -21.15 -22.22
CA ASN A 369 -6.22 -22.34 -21.40
C ASN A 369 -4.90 -23.04 -21.71
N GLY A 370 -4.35 -22.82 -22.91
CA GLY A 370 -3.17 -23.52 -23.41
C GLY A 370 -3.36 -25.05 -23.46
N ASN A 371 -2.40 -25.75 -24.06
CA ASN A 371 -2.32 -27.20 -23.93
C ASN A 371 -1.23 -27.59 -22.91
N ARG A 372 -1.24 -28.86 -22.48
CA ARG A 372 -0.29 -29.36 -21.50
C ARG A 372 1.17 -29.21 -21.95
N ALA A 373 1.46 -29.41 -23.24
CA ALA A 373 2.83 -29.31 -23.77
C ALA A 373 3.37 -27.89 -23.66
N VAL A 374 2.58 -26.88 -24.02
CA VAL A 374 2.94 -25.45 -23.90
C VAL A 374 3.19 -25.07 -22.45
N LYS A 375 2.31 -25.49 -21.54
CA LYS A 375 2.46 -25.26 -20.09
C LYS A 375 3.72 -25.89 -19.52
N VAL A 376 4.01 -27.13 -19.90
CA VAL A 376 5.23 -27.84 -19.49
C VAL A 376 6.47 -27.15 -20.03
N ALA A 377 6.48 -26.77 -21.31
CA ALA A 377 7.59 -26.08 -21.94
C ALA A 377 7.87 -24.72 -21.27
N ALA A 378 6.83 -23.93 -20.98
CA ALA A 378 6.97 -22.68 -20.24
C ALA A 378 7.60 -22.89 -18.86
N ASN A 379 7.11 -23.88 -18.10
CA ASN A 379 7.63 -24.17 -16.77
C ASN A 379 9.09 -24.64 -16.78
N GLN A 380 9.43 -25.54 -17.70
CA GLN A 380 10.78 -26.06 -17.88
C GLN A 380 11.73 -24.93 -18.24
N LEU A 381 11.35 -24.09 -19.22
CA LEU A 381 12.18 -22.97 -19.64
C LEU A 381 12.43 -21.98 -18.50
N ILE A 382 11.39 -21.59 -17.75
CA ILE A 382 11.55 -20.75 -16.54
C ILE A 382 12.52 -21.42 -15.56
N GLY A 383 12.37 -22.72 -15.31
CA GLY A 383 13.28 -23.48 -14.45
C GLY A 383 14.72 -23.49 -14.93
N ASP A 384 14.95 -23.58 -16.24
CA ASP A 384 16.28 -23.53 -16.82
C ASP A 384 16.93 -22.15 -16.68
N PHE A 385 16.17 -21.07 -16.87
CA PHE A 385 16.65 -19.70 -16.59
C PHE A 385 17.05 -19.54 -15.12
N VAL A 386 16.22 -20.01 -14.19
CA VAL A 386 16.53 -19.96 -12.75
C VAL A 386 17.76 -20.80 -12.42
N LYS A 387 17.86 -22.03 -12.95
CA LYS A 387 18.99 -22.95 -12.72
C LYS A 387 20.31 -22.38 -13.25
N GLN A 388 20.25 -21.63 -14.35
CA GLN A 388 21.40 -20.96 -14.95
C GLN A 388 21.69 -19.59 -14.33
N ASP A 389 21.00 -19.23 -13.24
CA ASP A 389 21.16 -17.95 -12.54
C ASP A 389 20.92 -16.75 -13.47
N LYS A 390 19.82 -16.77 -14.23
CA LYS A 390 19.43 -15.74 -15.21
C LYS A 390 18.17 -14.99 -14.80
N TYR A 391 17.94 -13.84 -15.42
CA TYR A 391 16.80 -13.00 -15.10
C TYR A 391 15.48 -13.58 -15.64
N VAL A 392 14.44 -13.57 -14.82
CA VAL A 392 13.07 -13.96 -15.18
C VAL A 392 12.14 -12.81 -14.84
N ALA A 393 11.43 -12.29 -15.85
CA ALA A 393 10.52 -11.16 -15.68
C ALA A 393 9.10 -11.47 -16.16
N GLY A 394 8.12 -10.82 -15.55
CA GLY A 394 6.75 -10.78 -16.04
C GLY A 394 6.18 -9.37 -15.91
N ILE A 395 5.29 -8.98 -16.81
CA ILE A 395 4.59 -7.69 -16.76
C ILE A 395 3.09 -7.88 -16.84
N CYS A 396 2.32 -7.08 -16.09
CA CYS A 396 0.87 -7.12 -16.12
C CYS A 396 0.35 -8.55 -15.87
N HIS A 397 -0.48 -9.11 -16.75
CA HIS A 397 -0.95 -10.49 -16.64
C HIS A 397 0.17 -11.53 -16.84
N GLY A 398 1.29 -11.18 -17.47
CA GLY A 398 2.46 -12.05 -17.64
C GLY A 398 3.12 -12.44 -16.32
N THR A 399 2.94 -11.63 -15.27
CA THR A 399 3.33 -11.99 -13.90
C THR A 399 2.62 -13.23 -13.35
N SER A 400 1.42 -13.55 -13.86
CA SER A 400 0.70 -14.78 -13.51
C SER A 400 1.43 -16.05 -13.97
N VAL A 401 2.18 -15.98 -15.07
CA VAL A 401 2.97 -17.10 -15.57
C VAL A 401 4.06 -17.47 -14.56
N LEU A 402 4.73 -16.47 -14.00
CA LEU A 402 5.73 -16.63 -12.95
C LEU A 402 5.08 -17.19 -11.68
N ALA A 403 3.90 -16.69 -11.29
CA ALA A 403 3.17 -17.16 -10.12
C ALA A 403 2.78 -18.65 -10.20
N TRP A 404 2.35 -19.11 -11.38
CA TRP A 404 1.92 -20.49 -11.60
C TRP A 404 3.03 -21.44 -12.07
N SER A 405 4.27 -20.94 -12.19
CA SER A 405 5.44 -21.80 -12.38
C SER A 405 5.72 -22.65 -11.13
N ARG A 406 6.42 -23.77 -11.29
CA ARG A 406 6.82 -24.68 -10.21
C ARG A 406 8.30 -25.00 -10.36
N ILE A 407 9.11 -24.30 -9.59
CA ILE A 407 10.55 -24.52 -9.44
C ILE A 407 10.75 -25.34 -8.18
N ASN A 408 11.24 -26.58 -8.32
CA ASN A 408 11.33 -27.55 -7.23
C ASN A 408 9.99 -27.71 -6.47
N GLY A 409 8.87 -27.72 -7.22
CA GLY A 409 7.53 -27.88 -6.68
C GLY A 409 6.89 -26.62 -6.07
N GLN A 410 7.58 -25.48 -6.05
CA GLN A 410 7.07 -24.22 -5.47
C GLN A 410 6.92 -23.12 -6.51
N SER A 411 5.97 -22.21 -6.29
CA SER A 411 5.89 -20.96 -7.07
C SER A 411 7.22 -20.23 -7.08
N LEU A 412 7.66 -19.76 -8.25
CA LEU A 412 8.83 -18.88 -8.36
C LEU A 412 8.66 -17.62 -7.50
N LEU A 413 7.44 -17.14 -7.32
CA LEU A 413 7.14 -15.93 -6.56
C LEU A 413 6.91 -16.18 -5.07
N ARG A 414 6.95 -17.42 -4.58
CA ARG A 414 6.68 -17.71 -3.16
C ARG A 414 7.68 -16.95 -2.26
N GLY A 415 7.15 -16.06 -1.43
CA GLY A 415 7.93 -15.25 -0.48
C GLY A 415 8.68 -14.07 -1.11
N LYS A 416 8.70 -13.94 -2.45
CA LYS A 416 9.35 -12.82 -3.15
C LYS A 416 8.48 -11.58 -3.13
N GLN A 417 9.12 -10.42 -3.09
CA GLN A 417 8.45 -9.17 -3.38
C GLN A 417 8.06 -9.13 -4.86
N ALA A 418 6.84 -8.70 -5.15
CA ALA A 418 6.35 -8.57 -6.52
C ALA A 418 5.28 -7.47 -6.65
N THR A 419 5.05 -7.00 -7.87
CA THR A 419 3.91 -6.15 -8.23
C THR A 419 3.11 -6.79 -9.37
N GLY A 420 1.87 -6.36 -9.54
CA GLY A 420 0.95 -6.83 -10.56
C GLY A 420 -0.31 -5.95 -10.58
N PRO A 421 -1.08 -5.97 -11.68
CA PRO A 421 -2.11 -4.98 -11.89
C PRO A 421 -3.32 -5.26 -11.00
N MET A 422 -3.91 -4.20 -10.47
CA MET A 422 -5.24 -4.22 -9.82
C MET A 422 -6.38 -4.45 -10.82
N ARG A 423 -6.09 -4.35 -12.12
CA ARG A 423 -7.07 -4.55 -13.19
C ARG A 423 -7.45 -6.02 -13.32
N GLU A 424 -8.71 -6.24 -13.69
CA GLU A 424 -9.28 -7.56 -13.93
C GLU A 424 -8.42 -8.42 -14.85
N GLY A 425 -8.23 -9.67 -14.45
CA GLY A 425 -7.74 -10.73 -15.34
C GLY A 425 -8.86 -11.25 -16.25
N PRO A 426 -8.58 -12.32 -17.00
CA PRO A 426 -9.61 -12.97 -17.80
C PRO A 426 -10.65 -13.68 -16.94
N ALA A 427 -11.91 -13.61 -17.35
CA ALA A 427 -12.98 -14.37 -16.71
C ALA A 427 -12.74 -15.89 -16.86
N GLY A 428 -13.11 -16.64 -15.84
CA GLY A 428 -12.86 -18.08 -15.81
C GLY A 428 -13.38 -18.77 -14.56
N ASN A 429 -13.05 -20.05 -14.46
CA ASN A 429 -13.20 -20.83 -13.25
C ASN A 429 -11.89 -20.79 -12.45
N TYR A 430 -11.97 -20.21 -11.26
CA TYR A 430 -10.89 -20.09 -10.30
C TYR A 430 -11.24 -20.92 -9.07
N ASN A 431 -10.49 -21.99 -8.82
CA ASN A 431 -10.70 -22.90 -7.68
C ASN A 431 -12.15 -23.44 -7.61
N GLY A 432 -12.73 -23.82 -8.75
CA GLY A 432 -14.09 -24.37 -8.84
C GLY A 432 -15.20 -23.32 -8.90
N ARG A 433 -14.89 -22.02 -8.93
CA ARG A 433 -15.88 -20.93 -8.95
C ARG A 433 -15.69 -20.00 -10.14
N GLN A 434 -16.80 -19.63 -10.79
CA GLN A 434 -16.77 -18.61 -11.82
C GLN A 434 -16.39 -17.25 -11.20
N SER A 435 -15.36 -16.61 -11.75
CA SER A 435 -14.84 -15.34 -11.23
C SER A 435 -14.01 -14.61 -12.31
N GLN A 436 -13.60 -13.39 -11.98
CA GLN A 436 -12.72 -12.56 -12.79
C GLN A 436 -11.85 -11.69 -11.87
N PRO A 437 -10.99 -12.30 -11.02
CA PRO A 437 -10.19 -11.55 -10.08
C PRO A 437 -9.18 -10.66 -10.80
N PRO A 438 -8.66 -9.60 -10.15
CA PRO A 438 -7.50 -8.86 -10.62
C PRO A 438 -6.34 -9.78 -10.99
N SER A 439 -5.55 -9.44 -12.01
CA SER A 439 -4.46 -10.33 -12.42
C SER A 439 -3.43 -10.57 -11.29
N ARG A 440 -3.24 -9.58 -10.41
CA ARG A 440 -2.38 -9.71 -9.22
C ARG A 440 -2.80 -10.83 -8.26
N TRP A 441 -4.08 -11.23 -8.26
CA TRP A 441 -4.55 -12.34 -7.43
C TRP A 441 -3.74 -13.62 -7.65
N ASN A 442 -3.28 -13.87 -8.88
CA ASN A 442 -2.48 -15.04 -9.20
C ASN A 442 -1.19 -15.09 -8.35
N LEU A 443 -0.59 -13.93 -8.09
CA LEU A 443 0.65 -13.80 -7.32
C LEU A 443 0.36 -14.00 -5.84
N GLU A 444 -0.70 -13.38 -5.33
CA GLU A 444 -1.17 -13.51 -3.93
C GLU A 444 -1.49 -14.98 -3.61
N ALA A 445 -2.28 -15.63 -4.48
CA ALA A 445 -2.65 -17.03 -4.36
C ALA A 445 -1.45 -17.99 -4.37
N ASN A 446 -0.31 -17.55 -4.92
CA ASN A 446 0.93 -18.32 -4.97
C ASN A 446 2.00 -17.80 -3.98
N GLY A 447 1.60 -17.00 -2.99
CA GLY A 447 2.41 -16.62 -1.83
C GLY A 447 3.44 -15.52 -2.09
N ALA A 448 3.27 -14.71 -3.14
CA ALA A 448 4.07 -13.51 -3.32
C ALA A 448 3.78 -12.46 -2.24
N ARG A 449 4.79 -11.68 -1.87
CA ARG A 449 4.65 -10.49 -1.01
C ARG A 449 4.39 -9.29 -1.90
N LEU A 450 3.12 -8.97 -2.15
CA LEU A 450 2.81 -7.88 -3.06
C LEU A 450 3.13 -6.52 -2.46
N VAL A 451 3.79 -5.67 -3.25
CA VAL A 451 3.87 -4.24 -2.97
C VAL A 451 2.52 -3.59 -3.25
N ALA A 452 2.29 -2.44 -2.61
CA ALA A 452 1.14 -1.61 -2.94
C ALA A 452 1.22 -1.21 -4.43
N PRO A 453 0.09 -1.11 -5.15
CA PRO A 453 0.13 -0.60 -6.51
C PRO A 453 0.69 0.82 -6.52
N ASN A 454 1.39 1.16 -7.60
CA ASN A 454 1.96 2.49 -7.84
C ASN A 454 2.86 2.95 -6.68
N SER A 455 3.68 2.06 -6.14
CA SER A 455 4.44 2.32 -4.91
C SER A 455 5.94 2.11 -5.03
N VAL A 456 6.38 1.48 -6.11
CA VAL A 456 7.79 1.32 -6.44
C VAL A 456 8.19 2.48 -7.33
N GLY A 457 9.27 3.16 -6.94
CA GLY A 457 9.71 4.39 -7.61
C GLY A 457 8.87 5.61 -7.20
N GLU A 458 8.31 6.32 -8.18
CA GLU A 458 7.49 7.50 -7.98
C GLU A 458 6.14 7.12 -7.37
N ARG A 459 5.95 7.56 -6.12
CA ARG A 459 4.72 7.28 -5.37
C ARG A 459 3.48 7.77 -6.13
N GLY A 460 2.52 6.88 -6.33
CA GLY A 460 1.24 7.17 -6.99
C GLY A 460 1.30 7.03 -8.51
N SER A 461 2.45 6.67 -9.07
CA SER A 461 2.67 6.42 -10.49
C SER A 461 2.88 4.92 -10.75
N ALA A 462 2.29 4.41 -11.82
CA ALA A 462 2.62 3.07 -12.33
C ALA A 462 3.86 3.10 -13.25
N HIS A 463 4.36 4.28 -13.62
CA HIS A 463 5.39 4.41 -14.67
C HIS A 463 6.68 3.68 -14.35
N ASP A 464 7.07 3.63 -13.09
CA ASP A 464 8.27 2.96 -12.59
C ASP A 464 7.97 1.85 -11.58
N ASP A 465 6.74 1.33 -11.60
CA ASP A 465 6.30 0.27 -10.70
C ASP A 465 6.84 -1.10 -11.14
N VAL A 466 8.15 -1.29 -10.94
CA VAL A 466 8.92 -2.49 -11.31
C VAL A 466 9.66 -3.01 -10.08
N VAL A 467 9.20 -4.12 -9.52
CA VAL A 467 9.86 -4.79 -8.40
C VAL A 467 10.97 -5.70 -8.91
N VAL A 468 12.15 -5.58 -8.30
CA VAL A 468 13.29 -6.47 -8.50
C VAL A 468 13.57 -7.23 -7.19
N ASP A 469 13.39 -8.55 -7.18
CA ASP A 469 13.70 -9.44 -6.05
C ASP A 469 14.73 -10.50 -6.49
N GLY A 470 16.01 -10.15 -6.33
CA GLY A 470 17.12 -10.91 -6.90
C GLY A 470 17.09 -10.87 -8.42
N LYS A 471 17.04 -12.04 -9.06
CA LYS A 471 16.92 -12.17 -10.52
C LYS A 471 15.48 -12.34 -11.03
N VAL A 472 14.49 -12.08 -10.17
CA VAL A 472 13.08 -12.09 -10.55
C VAL A 472 12.55 -10.66 -10.60
N LEU A 473 11.94 -10.29 -11.73
CA LEU A 473 11.35 -8.97 -11.95
C LEU A 473 9.85 -9.09 -12.18
N THR A 474 9.09 -8.16 -11.62
CA THR A 474 7.67 -8.01 -11.93
C THR A 474 7.35 -6.55 -12.16
N ALA A 475 6.58 -6.25 -13.20
CA ALA A 475 6.14 -4.91 -13.55
C ALA A 475 4.61 -4.85 -13.55
N GLN A 476 4.04 -3.77 -13.01
CA GLN A 476 2.63 -3.72 -12.65
C GLN A 476 1.70 -3.89 -13.85
N ASP A 477 1.87 -3.07 -14.88
CA ASP A 477 0.97 -2.98 -16.02
C ASP A 477 1.65 -2.34 -17.24
N ASP A 478 0.90 -2.11 -18.31
CA ASP A 478 1.37 -1.46 -19.53
C ASP A 478 1.94 -0.05 -19.33
N VAL A 479 1.63 0.64 -18.23
CA VAL A 479 2.22 1.95 -17.91
C VAL A 479 3.67 1.79 -17.44
N SER A 480 3.97 0.69 -16.74
CA SER A 480 5.31 0.30 -16.27
C SER A 480 6.18 -0.38 -17.34
N ALA A 481 5.63 -0.67 -18.52
CA ALA A 481 6.29 -1.49 -19.55
C ALA A 481 7.63 -0.95 -20.02
N ARG A 482 7.67 0.33 -20.36
CA ARG A 482 8.92 0.98 -20.74
C ARG A 482 9.98 0.89 -19.63
N HIS A 483 9.58 1.13 -18.38
CA HIS A 483 10.52 1.13 -17.27
C HIS A 483 11.06 -0.27 -16.98
N LEU A 484 10.27 -1.33 -17.16
CA LEU A 484 10.78 -2.71 -17.09
C LEU A 484 11.94 -2.93 -18.07
N GLY A 485 11.80 -2.46 -19.32
CA GLY A 485 12.86 -2.52 -20.32
C GLY A 485 14.12 -1.78 -19.88
N VAL A 486 13.97 -0.56 -19.33
CA VAL A 486 15.09 0.24 -18.81
C VAL A 486 15.81 -0.45 -17.66
N VAL A 487 15.06 -0.98 -16.68
CA VAL A 487 15.62 -1.67 -15.51
C VAL A 487 16.36 -2.93 -15.94
N LEU A 488 15.74 -3.77 -16.78
CA LEU A 488 16.35 -5.00 -17.26
C LEU A 488 17.61 -4.72 -18.10
N ALA A 489 17.57 -3.69 -18.96
CA ALA A 489 18.73 -3.29 -19.75
C ALA A 489 19.91 -2.87 -18.87
N ARG A 490 19.64 -2.12 -17.78
CA ARG A 490 20.67 -1.74 -16.80
C ARG A 490 21.27 -2.97 -16.12
N LEU A 491 20.43 -3.89 -15.65
CA LEU A 491 20.87 -5.11 -14.95
C LEU A 491 21.74 -6.01 -15.84
N LEU A 492 21.41 -6.13 -17.14
CA LEU A 492 22.17 -6.95 -18.09
C LEU A 492 23.49 -6.32 -18.52
N LYS A 493 23.61 -4.99 -18.49
CA LYS A 493 24.85 -4.27 -18.84
C LYS A 493 25.81 -4.08 -17.67
N SER A 494 25.29 -4.12 -16.46
CA SER A 494 26.08 -3.98 -15.24
C SER A 494 25.77 -5.16 -14.32
N PRO A 495 26.12 -6.39 -14.72
CA PRO A 495 25.94 -7.54 -13.84
C PRO A 495 26.79 -7.34 -12.58
N ASN A 496 26.12 -7.29 -11.42
CA ASN A 496 26.77 -7.22 -10.10
C ASN A 496 27.59 -8.47 -9.80
#